data_AF-A0A9D9L4N5-F1
#
_entry.id   AF-A0A9D9L4N5-F1
#
_cell.length_a   1.000
_cell.length_b   1.000
_cell.length_c   1.000
_cell.angle_alpha   90.00
_cell.angle_beta   90.00
_cell.angle_gamma   90.00
#
_symmetry.space_group_name_H-M   'P 1'
#
loop_
_entity.id
_entity.type
_entity.pdbx_description
1 polymer ?
#
loop_
_entity_poly.entity_id
_entity_poly.type
_entity_poly.pdbx_seq_one_letter_code
_entity_poly.pdbx_strand_id
1 'polypeptide(L)'
;MNINTDNPVIKYAQEGKDFQYDKIFYATVNDYIMEYKNARLDKLTDHDASVCLARIIRRMEVNGVPVQQFFKEELDDWTDVSNYTRVLRLCDLMARDIFCCFDKNRYDENGNFDRVNRYYCVNTDGNRDFFTLEQYQKSGLFKKVRTPESEYFKDLESRYEAGLLPKSKDEERKLYG
;
A
#
# COMPACT_ATOMS: atom_id res chain seq x y z
N MET A 1 5.91 -0.41 9.32
CA MET A 1 4.56 -0.89 9.61
C MET A 1 4.41 -2.31 9.09
N ASN A 2 4.30 -3.29 9.99
CA ASN A 2 4.01 -4.67 9.59
C ASN A 2 2.51 -4.87 9.34
N ILE A 3 2.14 -5.42 8.19
CA ILE A 3 0.74 -5.65 7.81
C ILE A 3 0.13 -6.75 8.67
N ASN A 4 -1.04 -6.47 9.26
CA ASN A 4 -1.78 -7.44 10.07
C ASN A 4 -2.58 -8.41 9.18
N THR A 5 -2.03 -9.58 8.89
CA THR A 5 -2.71 -10.62 8.10
C THR A 5 -3.88 -11.30 8.82
N ASP A 6 -3.99 -11.16 10.14
CA ASP A 6 -5.19 -11.60 10.88
C ASP A 6 -6.38 -10.66 10.70
N ASN A 7 -6.20 -9.52 10.01
CA ASN A 7 -7.30 -8.66 9.61
C ASN A 7 -8.35 -9.46 8.82
N PRO A 8 -9.65 -9.39 9.18
CA PRO A 8 -10.71 -10.13 8.50
C PRO A 8 -10.77 -9.92 6.98
N VAL A 9 -10.41 -8.73 6.49
CA VAL A 9 -10.38 -8.43 5.04
C VAL A 9 -9.39 -9.34 4.32
N ILE A 10 -8.20 -9.54 4.88
CA ILE A 10 -7.18 -10.43 4.31
C ILE A 10 -7.54 -11.89 4.59
N LYS A 11 -7.85 -12.22 5.85
CA LYS A 11 -8.06 -13.59 6.32
C LYS A 11 -9.23 -14.29 5.63
N TYR A 12 -10.27 -13.54 5.27
CA TYR A 12 -11.47 -14.07 4.61
C TYR A 12 -11.60 -13.58 3.17
N ALA A 13 -10.52 -13.09 2.55
CA ALA A 13 -10.49 -12.76 1.14
C ALA A 13 -10.83 -14.00 0.30
N GLN A 14 -11.70 -13.84 -0.69
CA GLN A 14 -12.18 -14.92 -1.56
C GLN A 14 -12.22 -14.43 -2.99
N GLU A 15 -11.88 -15.31 -3.92
CA GLU A 15 -12.04 -15.07 -5.35
C GLU A 15 -13.53 -14.80 -5.68
N GLY A 16 -13.77 -13.84 -6.57
CA GLY A 16 -15.10 -13.36 -6.95
C GLY A 16 -15.75 -12.40 -5.95
N LYS A 17 -15.09 -12.03 -4.85
CA LYS A 17 -15.59 -11.04 -3.88
C LYS A 17 -14.73 -9.79 -3.86
N ASP A 18 -15.39 -8.63 -3.72
CA ASP A 18 -14.70 -7.34 -3.62
C ASP A 18 -13.71 -7.30 -2.45
N PHE A 19 -12.47 -6.96 -2.75
CA PHE A 19 -11.42 -6.76 -1.75
C PHE A 19 -11.47 -5.33 -1.19
N GLN A 20 -11.56 -5.19 0.14
CA GLN A 20 -11.76 -3.91 0.81
C GLN A 20 -10.43 -3.18 1.06
N TYR A 21 -9.82 -2.68 -0.02
CA TYR A 21 -8.51 -2.02 -0.03
C TYR A 21 -8.40 -0.83 0.94
N ASP A 22 -9.40 0.04 0.94
CA ASP A 22 -9.47 1.22 1.80
C ASP A 22 -9.40 0.85 3.29
N LYS A 23 -10.17 -0.16 3.71
CA LYS A 23 -10.23 -0.59 5.11
C LYS A 23 -8.92 -1.15 5.60
N ILE A 24 -8.24 -1.97 4.80
CA ILE A 24 -6.93 -2.51 5.18
C ILE A 24 -5.87 -1.40 5.19
N PHE A 25 -5.94 -0.45 4.25
CA PHE A 25 -5.06 0.72 4.25
C PHE A 25 -5.20 1.54 5.53
N TYR A 26 -6.43 1.95 5.87
CA TYR A 26 -6.71 2.74 7.08
C TYR A 26 -6.33 2.01 8.37
N ALA A 27 -6.58 0.70 8.43
CA ALA A 27 -6.15 -0.11 9.57
C ALA A 27 -4.62 -0.14 9.69
N THR A 28 -3.89 -0.20 8.57
CA THR A 28 -2.42 -0.27 8.57
C THR A 28 -1.79 1.05 8.99
N VAL A 29 -2.34 2.19 8.55
CA VAL A 29 -1.83 3.53 8.90
C VAL A 29 -2.51 4.13 10.15
N ASN A 30 -3.20 3.30 10.95
CA ASN A 30 -4.02 3.76 12.06
C ASN A 30 -3.23 4.56 13.11
N ASP A 31 -1.98 4.18 13.38
CA ASP A 31 -1.15 4.89 14.36
C ASP A 31 -0.94 6.36 13.94
N TYR A 32 -0.70 6.62 12.65
CA TYR A 32 -0.60 7.98 12.10
C TYR A 32 -1.93 8.73 12.10
N ILE A 33 -3.06 8.03 11.98
CA ILE A 33 -4.40 8.63 12.11
C ILE A 33 -4.63 9.09 13.55
N MET A 34 -4.27 8.24 14.52
CA MET A 34 -4.45 8.52 15.94
C MET A 34 -3.56 9.67 16.42
N GLU A 35 -2.34 9.81 15.89
CA GLU A 35 -1.47 10.96 16.15
C GLU A 35 -2.14 12.31 15.82
N TYR A 36 -3.00 12.37 14.80
CA TYR A 36 -3.53 13.64 14.32
C TYR A 36 -4.77 14.13 15.08
N LYS A 37 -5.76 13.26 15.26
CA LYS A 37 -7.07 13.63 15.81
C LYS A 37 -7.41 12.93 17.13
N ASN A 38 -6.55 12.00 17.59
CA ASN A 38 -6.84 11.10 18.71
C ASN A 38 -8.25 10.47 18.61
N ALA A 39 -8.69 10.21 17.38
CA ALA A 39 -10.02 9.74 17.04
C ALA A 39 -9.91 8.79 15.85
N ARG A 40 -10.67 7.70 15.91
CA ARG A 40 -10.74 6.73 14.82
C ARG A 40 -11.30 7.38 13.55
N LEU A 41 -10.78 6.98 12.40
CA LEU A 41 -11.18 7.54 11.09
C LEU A 41 -12.70 7.43 10.85
N ASP A 42 -13.33 6.30 11.24
CA ASP A 42 -14.77 6.05 11.10
C ASP A 42 -15.66 6.94 11.98
N LYS A 43 -15.07 7.71 12.89
CA LYS A 43 -15.76 8.69 13.74
C LYS A 43 -15.57 10.13 13.28
N LEU A 44 -14.75 10.35 12.25
CA LEU A 44 -14.53 11.67 11.68
C LEU A 44 -15.62 12.01 10.67
N THR A 45 -15.87 13.29 10.50
CA THR A 45 -16.61 13.77 9.32
C THR A 45 -15.78 13.50 8.07
N ASP A 46 -16.42 13.41 6.91
CA ASP A 46 -15.73 13.24 5.62
C ASP A 46 -14.62 14.29 5.43
N HIS A 47 -14.93 15.55 5.73
CA HIS A 47 -13.95 16.62 5.67
C HIS A 47 -12.74 16.34 6.57
N ASP A 48 -12.97 16.03 7.85
CA ASP A 48 -11.88 15.73 8.80
C ASP A 48 -11.07 14.49 8.43
N ALA A 49 -11.73 13.43 7.93
CA ALA A 49 -11.08 12.23 7.46
C ALA A 49 -10.15 12.54 6.27
N SER A 50 -10.61 13.33 5.29
CA SER A 50 -9.74 13.73 4.17
C SER A 50 -8.57 14.61 4.59
N VAL A 51 -8.76 15.52 5.55
CA VAL A 51 -7.65 16.34 6.06
C VAL A 51 -6.62 15.47 6.78
N CYS A 52 -7.07 14.48 7.56
CA CYS A 52 -6.21 13.49 8.20
C CYS A 52 -5.40 12.71 7.17
N LEU A 53 -6.08 12.07 6.21
CA LEU A 53 -5.44 11.27 5.15
C LEU A 53 -4.49 12.11 4.29
N ALA A 54 -4.86 13.34 3.93
CA ALA A 54 -4.00 14.23 3.16
C ALA A 54 -2.68 14.55 3.89
N ARG A 55 -2.70 14.65 5.23
CA ARG A 55 -1.48 14.86 6.02
C ARG A 55 -0.58 13.62 6.02
N ILE A 56 -1.17 12.43 6.11
CA ILE A 56 -0.42 11.17 6.02
C ILE A 56 0.18 11.04 4.62
N ILE A 57 -0.61 11.24 3.56
CA ILE A 57 -0.16 11.21 2.15
C ILE A 57 1.01 12.15 1.90
N ARG A 58 1.01 13.36 2.47
CA ARG A 58 2.12 14.31 2.32
C ARG A 58 3.45 13.79 2.88
N ARG A 59 3.39 12.85 3.82
CA ARG A 59 4.56 12.17 4.39
C ARG A 59 4.87 10.86 3.69
N MET A 60 3.99 10.37 2.82
CA MET A 60 4.20 9.10 2.15
C MET A 60 5.16 9.23 0.98
N GLU A 61 6.03 8.24 0.87
CA GLU A 61 6.90 8.03 -0.27
C GLU A 61 6.59 6.70 -0.92
N VAL A 62 6.81 6.63 -2.23
CA VAL A 62 6.89 5.39 -3.01
C VAL A 62 8.24 5.37 -3.70
N ASN A 63 9.00 4.29 -3.52
CA ASN A 63 10.35 4.14 -4.09
C ASN A 63 11.30 5.33 -3.76
N GLY A 64 11.09 5.97 -2.61
CA GLY A 64 11.91 7.09 -2.13
C GLY A 64 11.58 8.44 -2.77
N VAL A 65 10.45 8.55 -3.49
CA VAL A 65 9.90 9.83 -3.96
C VAL A 65 8.53 10.10 -3.34
N PRO A 66 8.13 11.36 -3.09
CA PRO A 66 6.80 11.68 -2.58
C PRO A 66 5.70 11.09 -3.47
N VAL A 67 4.67 10.48 -2.86
CA VAL A 67 3.59 9.81 -3.62
C VAL A 67 2.86 10.77 -4.57
N GLN A 68 2.72 12.04 -4.19
CA GLN A 68 2.11 13.07 -5.04
C GLN A 68 2.96 13.41 -6.28
N GLN A 69 4.28 13.27 -6.18
CA GLN A 69 5.18 13.44 -7.31
C GLN A 69 5.14 12.22 -8.22
N PHE A 70 5.12 11.01 -7.65
CA PHE A 70 5.08 9.78 -8.43
C PHE A 70 3.79 9.66 -9.26
N PHE A 71 2.64 9.97 -8.66
CA PHE A 71 1.31 9.90 -9.28
C PHE A 71 0.85 11.24 -9.87
N LYS A 72 1.79 12.06 -10.34
CA LYS A 72 1.46 13.40 -10.85
C LYS A 72 0.53 13.34 -12.06
N GLU A 73 0.73 12.38 -12.96
CA GLU A 73 -0.12 12.18 -14.16
C GLU A 73 -1.58 11.91 -13.76
N GLU A 74 -1.82 10.94 -12.89
CA GLU A 74 -3.17 10.61 -12.42
C GLU A 74 -3.81 11.78 -11.65
N LEU A 75 -3.01 12.50 -10.86
CA LEU A 75 -3.50 13.66 -10.13
C LEU A 75 -3.87 14.82 -11.06
N ASP A 76 -3.10 15.06 -12.11
CA ASP A 76 -3.35 16.12 -13.09
C ASP A 76 -4.61 15.81 -13.92
N ASP A 77 -4.90 14.53 -14.20
CA ASP A 77 -6.13 14.09 -14.89
C ASP A 77 -7.41 14.22 -14.05
N TRP A 78 -7.28 14.39 -12.73
CA TRP A 78 -8.41 14.55 -11.82
C TRP A 78 -8.77 16.03 -11.61
N THR A 79 -9.01 16.77 -12.70
CA THR A 79 -9.28 18.23 -12.65
C THR A 79 -10.63 18.60 -12.04
N ASP A 80 -11.66 17.77 -12.27
CA ASP A 80 -13.06 18.11 -11.93
C ASP A 80 -13.57 17.47 -10.64
N VAL A 81 -12.67 16.92 -9.83
CA VAL A 81 -13.02 16.20 -8.61
C VAL A 81 -12.68 17.02 -7.38
N SER A 82 -13.57 16.98 -6.38
CA SER A 82 -13.32 17.65 -5.10
C SER A 82 -12.01 17.16 -4.47
N ASN A 83 -11.35 18.02 -3.67
CA ASN A 83 -10.14 17.65 -2.94
C ASN A 83 -10.34 16.40 -2.06
N TYR A 84 -11.53 16.27 -1.44
CA TYR A 84 -11.90 15.09 -0.67
C TYR A 84 -11.83 13.82 -1.54
N THR A 85 -12.47 13.84 -2.71
CA THR A 85 -12.48 12.70 -3.62
C THR A 85 -11.09 12.39 -4.18
N ARG A 86 -10.27 13.41 -4.47
CA ARG A 86 -8.88 13.20 -4.94
C ARG A 86 -8.02 12.47 -3.91
N VAL A 87 -8.16 12.83 -2.63
CA VAL A 87 -7.46 12.17 -1.51
C VAL A 87 -7.89 10.70 -1.41
N LEU A 88 -9.19 10.42 -1.45
CA LEU A 88 -9.69 9.05 -1.38
C LEU A 88 -9.26 8.19 -2.58
N ARG A 89 -9.28 8.75 -3.80
CA ARG A 89 -8.81 8.05 -5.00
C ARG A 89 -7.32 7.71 -4.91
N LEU A 90 -6.49 8.63 -4.39
CA LEU A 90 -5.07 8.35 -4.18
C LEU A 90 -4.86 7.28 -3.11
N CYS A 91 -5.63 7.30 -2.01
CA CYS A 91 -5.61 6.22 -1.01
C CYS A 91 -5.96 4.86 -1.64
N ASP A 92 -7.02 4.78 -2.45
CA ASP A 92 -7.42 3.55 -3.13
C ASP A 92 -6.34 3.04 -4.09
N LEU A 93 -5.75 3.93 -4.89
CA LEU A 93 -4.65 3.60 -5.80
C LEU A 93 -3.47 3.00 -5.04
N MET A 94 -2.98 3.67 -4.00
CA MET A 94 -1.88 3.16 -3.18
C MET A 94 -2.24 1.84 -2.49
N ALA A 95 -3.46 1.71 -1.98
CA ALA A 95 -3.90 0.48 -1.34
C ALA A 95 -3.93 -0.70 -2.31
N ARG A 96 -4.37 -0.49 -3.56
CA ARG A 96 -4.32 -1.50 -4.63
C ARG A 96 -2.92 -1.94 -4.97
N ASP A 97 -1.95 -1.04 -4.90
CA ASP A 97 -0.54 -1.35 -5.13
C ASP A 97 0.06 -2.12 -3.94
N ILE A 98 -0.20 -1.66 -2.71
CA ILE A 98 0.37 -2.25 -1.48
C ILE A 98 -0.20 -3.65 -1.23
N PHE A 99 -1.51 -3.84 -1.36
CA PHE A 99 -2.21 -5.05 -0.94
C PHE A 99 -2.58 -5.98 -2.09
N CYS A 100 -2.01 -5.77 -3.29
CA CYS A 100 -2.27 -6.59 -4.48
C CYS A 100 -2.11 -8.09 -4.20
N CYS A 101 -1.11 -8.48 -3.41
CA CYS A 101 -0.82 -9.87 -3.09
C CYS A 101 -1.90 -10.58 -2.26
N PHE A 102 -2.78 -9.84 -1.60
CA PHE A 102 -3.87 -10.40 -0.79
C PHE A 102 -5.20 -10.48 -1.53
N ASP A 103 -5.36 -9.75 -2.63
CA ASP A 103 -6.58 -9.78 -3.43
C ASP A 103 -6.60 -10.99 -4.37
N LYS A 104 -7.43 -11.99 -4.04
CA LYS A 104 -7.55 -13.23 -4.81
C LYS A 104 -8.12 -13.05 -6.21
N ASN A 105 -8.74 -11.91 -6.51
CA ASN A 105 -9.20 -11.58 -7.86
C ASN A 105 -8.07 -11.18 -8.81
N ARG A 106 -6.88 -10.94 -8.27
CA ARG A 106 -5.69 -10.50 -9.02
C ARG A 106 -4.65 -11.61 -9.16
N TYR A 107 -5.09 -12.86 -9.10
CA TYR A 107 -4.25 -14.03 -9.29
C TYR A 107 -4.40 -14.52 -10.73
N ASP A 108 -3.29 -14.85 -11.37
CA ASP A 108 -3.27 -15.49 -12.67
C ASP A 108 -3.61 -16.99 -12.57
N GLU A 109 -3.73 -17.65 -13.74
CA GLU A 109 -4.00 -19.10 -13.84
C GLU A 109 -2.91 -19.98 -13.20
N ASN A 110 -1.72 -19.43 -12.95
CA ASN A 110 -0.60 -20.10 -12.30
C ASN A 110 -0.56 -19.84 -10.78
N GLY A 111 -1.53 -19.09 -10.24
CA GLY A 111 -1.61 -18.74 -8.82
C GLY A 111 -0.65 -17.62 -8.40
N ASN A 112 -0.09 -16.86 -9.35
CA ASN A 112 0.70 -15.67 -9.04
C ASN A 112 -0.21 -14.45 -8.94
N PHE A 113 -0.08 -13.69 -7.87
CA PHE A 113 -0.75 -12.39 -7.77
C PHE A 113 -0.05 -11.34 -8.64
N ASP A 114 -0.82 -10.33 -9.06
CA ASP A 114 -0.32 -9.11 -9.68
C ASP A 114 0.72 -8.45 -8.79
N ARG A 115 1.99 -8.44 -9.24
CA ARG A 115 3.08 -7.73 -8.57
C ARG A 115 3.19 -6.32 -9.12
N VAL A 116 3.57 -5.38 -8.26
CA VAL A 116 3.94 -4.02 -8.67
C VAL A 116 5.36 -3.70 -8.21
N ASN A 117 6.02 -2.77 -8.89
CA ASN A 117 7.39 -2.35 -8.56
C ASN A 117 7.39 -1.09 -7.68
N ARG A 118 6.54 -1.07 -6.64
CA ARG A 118 6.25 0.12 -5.83
C ARG A 118 6.28 -0.21 -4.35
N TYR A 119 7.27 0.33 -3.64
CA TYR A 119 7.51 0.11 -2.22
C TYR A 119 7.22 1.38 -1.43
N TYR A 120 6.21 1.31 -0.56
CA TYR A 120 5.64 2.45 0.13
C TYR A 120 6.17 2.57 1.56
N CYS A 121 6.27 3.80 2.04
CA CYS A 121 6.49 4.12 3.45
C CYS A 121 5.81 5.41 3.87
N VAL A 122 5.73 5.62 5.18
CA VAL A 122 5.51 6.94 5.78
C VAL A 122 6.87 7.46 6.27
N ASN A 123 7.28 8.64 5.79
CA ASN A 123 8.52 9.29 6.19
C ASN A 123 8.23 10.32 7.29
N THR A 124 8.74 10.05 8.49
CA THR A 124 8.69 10.94 9.64
C THR A 124 10.09 11.49 9.90
N ASP A 125 10.37 12.67 9.36
CA ASP A 125 11.63 13.42 9.57
C ASP A 125 12.91 12.60 9.28
N GLY A 126 12.89 11.83 8.19
CA GLY A 126 14.01 10.99 7.75
C GLY A 126 13.91 9.54 8.23
N ASN A 127 12.98 9.23 9.14
CA ASN A 127 12.65 7.85 9.51
C ASN A 127 11.57 7.30 8.58
N ARG A 128 11.92 6.35 7.72
CA ARG A 128 10.98 5.72 6.78
C ARG A 128 10.41 4.45 7.40
N ASP A 129 9.13 4.49 7.72
CA ASP A 129 8.39 3.33 8.18
C ASP A 129 7.68 2.64 7.01
N PHE A 130 8.30 1.59 6.48
CA PHE A 130 7.83 0.90 5.28
C PHE A 130 6.63 -0.01 5.56
N PHE A 131 5.78 -0.20 4.55
CA PHE A 131 4.81 -1.29 4.56
C PHE A 131 5.55 -2.60 4.35
N THR A 132 5.57 -3.45 5.37
CA THR A 132 6.29 -4.72 5.35
C THR A 132 5.37 -5.87 5.72
N LEU A 133 5.80 -7.08 5.37
CA LEU A 133 5.16 -8.31 5.80
C LEU A 133 6.24 -9.31 6.21
N GLU A 134 6.21 -9.73 7.47
CA GLU A 134 7.01 -10.84 7.95
C GLU A 134 6.10 -12.01 8.36
N GLN A 135 5.86 -12.92 7.41
CA GLN A 135 5.06 -14.11 7.64
C GLN A 135 5.78 -15.38 7.14
N TYR A 136 5.63 -16.46 7.90
CA TYR A 136 6.22 -17.76 7.59
C TYR A 136 5.16 -18.87 7.64
N GLN A 137 5.27 -19.81 6.71
CA GLN A 137 4.51 -21.06 6.69
C GLN A 137 5.40 -22.26 7.03
N LYS A 138 4.80 -23.30 7.62
CA LYS A 138 5.49 -24.56 7.86
C LYS A 138 5.76 -25.26 6.54
N SER A 139 6.99 -25.72 6.35
CA SER A 139 7.43 -26.53 5.23
C SER A 139 8.12 -27.78 5.80
N GLY A 140 7.39 -28.88 5.98
CA GLY A 140 7.91 -30.09 6.61
C GLY A 140 8.07 -29.99 8.14
N LEU A 141 8.74 -30.97 8.76
CA LEU A 141 8.72 -31.13 10.23
C LEU A 141 9.40 -30.00 11.01
N PHE A 142 10.44 -29.35 10.47
CA PHE A 142 11.24 -28.36 11.20
C PHE A 142 11.59 -27.09 10.42
N LYS A 143 11.21 -27.00 9.13
CA LYS A 143 11.57 -25.85 8.31
C LYS A 143 10.38 -24.90 8.21
N LYS A 144 10.66 -23.61 8.42
CA LYS A 144 9.74 -22.52 8.11
C LYS A 144 10.28 -21.82 6.87
N VAL A 145 9.40 -21.49 5.94
CA VAL A 145 9.71 -20.69 4.76
C VAL A 145 8.79 -19.49 4.76
N ARG A 146 9.23 -18.35 4.21
CA ARG A 146 8.34 -17.20 4.08
C ARG A 146 7.16 -17.56 3.17
N THR A 147 6.03 -16.92 3.41
CA THR A 147 4.91 -16.99 2.48
C THR A 147 5.26 -16.26 1.18
N PRO A 148 4.60 -16.57 0.06
CA PRO A 148 4.82 -15.86 -1.22
C PRO A 148 4.66 -14.34 -1.10
N GLU A 149 3.70 -13.89 -0.30
CA GLU A 149 3.47 -12.47 -0.02
C GLU A 149 4.66 -11.85 0.75
N SER A 150 5.17 -12.57 1.74
CA SER A 150 6.30 -12.14 2.58
C SER A 150 7.60 -12.05 1.75
N GLU A 151 7.83 -13.00 0.84
CA GLU A 151 8.92 -12.91 -0.14
C GLU A 151 8.77 -11.74 -1.12
N TYR A 152 7.55 -11.40 -1.53
CA TYR A 152 7.31 -10.22 -2.39
C TYR A 152 7.70 -8.91 -1.71
N PHE A 153 7.31 -8.70 -0.45
CA PHE A 153 7.75 -7.51 0.29
C PHE A 153 9.26 -7.50 0.50
N LYS A 154 9.90 -8.67 0.68
CA LYS A 154 11.35 -8.76 0.82
C LYS A 154 12.08 -8.43 -0.48
N ASP A 155 11.56 -8.87 -1.63
CA ASP A 155 12.08 -8.50 -2.96
C ASP A 155 12.00 -6.99 -3.18
N LEU A 156 10.85 -6.36 -2.86
CA LEU A 156 10.69 -4.91 -2.95
C LEU A 156 11.71 -4.17 -2.08
N GLU A 157 11.91 -4.60 -0.84
CA GLU A 157 12.91 -4.01 0.06
C GLU A 157 14.32 -4.12 -0.53
N SER A 158 14.75 -5.31 -0.96
CA SER A 158 16.08 -5.52 -1.54
C SER A 158 16.30 -4.70 -2.82
N ARG A 159 15.28 -4.57 -3.66
CA ARG A 159 15.35 -3.75 -4.89
C ARG A 159 15.35 -2.25 -4.58
N TYR A 160 14.63 -1.82 -3.54
CA TYR A 160 14.68 -0.45 -3.06
C TYR A 160 16.07 -0.09 -2.56
N GLU A 161 16.68 -0.94 -1.71
CA GLU A 161 18.03 -0.76 -1.19
C GLU A 161 19.08 -0.72 -2.31
N ALA A 162 18.89 -1.52 -3.36
CA ALA A 162 19.76 -1.52 -4.54
C ALA A 162 19.50 -0.36 -5.52
N GLY A 163 18.49 0.48 -5.29
CA GLY A 163 18.13 1.58 -6.19
C GLY A 163 17.54 1.13 -7.54
N LEU A 164 16.91 -0.05 -7.57
CA LEU A 164 16.38 -0.69 -8.78
C LEU A 164 14.88 -0.49 -8.98
N LEU A 165 14.21 0.22 -8.07
CA LEU A 165 12.79 0.54 -8.21
C LEU A 165 12.60 1.86 -8.96
N PRO A 166 11.62 1.94 -9.89
CA PRO A 166 11.40 3.14 -10.69
C PRO A 166 10.96 4.31 -9.81
N LYS A 167 11.42 5.52 -10.10
CA LYS A 167 11.07 6.74 -9.37
C LYS A 167 9.98 7.57 -10.05
N SER A 168 9.48 7.10 -11.19
CA SER A 168 8.36 7.71 -11.92
C SER A 168 7.62 6.66 -12.75
N LYS A 169 6.39 6.99 -13.17
CA LYS A 169 5.58 6.19 -14.11
C LYS A 169 6.27 6.00 -15.46
N ASP A 170 6.99 7.00 -15.94
CA ASP A 170 7.73 6.91 -17.20
C ASP A 170 8.93 5.98 -17.11
N GLU A 171 9.62 5.98 -15.98
CA GLU A 171 10.70 5.02 -15.71
C GLU A 171 10.13 3.60 -15.57
N GLU A 172 9.01 3.44 -14.87
CA GLU A 172 8.32 2.15 -14.73
C GLU A 172 7.92 1.58 -16.10
N ARG A 173 7.31 2.40 -16.97
CA ARG A 173 6.94 2.02 -18.34
C ARG A 173 8.16 1.63 -19.18
N LYS A 174 9.30 2.29 -19.02
CA LYS A 174 10.54 1.95 -19.76
C LYS A 174 11.19 0.64 -19.29
N LEU A 175 11.08 0.32 -18.01
CA LEU A 175 11.72 -0.86 -17.43
C LEU A 175 10.87 -2.13 -17.55
N TYR A 176 9.53 -1.98 -17.53
CA TYR A 176 8.60 -3.11 -17.38
C TYR A 176 7.42 -3.10 -18.35
N GLY A 177 7.29 -2.07 -19.20
CA GLY A 177 6.20 -1.93 -20.19
C GLY A 177 6.53 -2.45 -21.57
#